data_AF-A0A1R3KIE1-F1
#
_entry.id   AF-A0A1R3KIE1-F1
#
_cell.length_a   1.000
_cell.length_b   1.000
_cell.length_c   1.000
_cell.angle_alpha   90.00
_cell.angle_beta   90.00
_cell.angle_gamma   90.00
#
_symmetry.space_group_name_H-M   'P 1'
#
loop_
_entity.id
_entity.type
_entity.pdbx_description
1 polymer ?
#
loop_
_entity_poly.entity_id
_entity_poly.type
_entity_poly.pdbx_seq_one_letter_code
_entity_poly.pdbx_strand_id
1 'polypeptide(L)'
;MVGYCGLKYLKFSEDPELANRWNIRNPPEFIDFKNLEFLEVCNFGNLIRCILNLSMASSLSRLQVLEIKRCNNLEAVIMEEEARETTDDKITIFPLLKSIVIEDCPDLRSFYSDKDKQAIIAEGNNDLTSFFCYK
;
A
#
# COMPACT_ATOMS: atom_id res chain seq x y z
N MET A 1 5.39 -24.50 6.44
CA MET A 1 4.95 -23.19 5.90
C MET A 1 4.64 -22.29 7.08
N VAL A 2 5.34 -21.16 7.20
CA VAL A 2 5.02 -20.16 8.22
C VAL A 2 3.77 -19.41 7.72
N GLY A 3 2.67 -19.49 8.45
CA GLY A 3 1.45 -18.74 8.15
C GLY A 3 1.50 -17.34 8.76
N TYR A 4 0.97 -16.34 8.06
CA TYR A 4 1.01 -14.92 8.47
C TYR A 4 -0.37 -14.45 8.98
N CYS A 5 -1.16 -15.38 9.53
CA CYS A 5 -2.51 -15.12 10.02
C CYS A 5 -2.47 -14.28 11.32
N GLY A 6 -3.23 -13.18 11.35
CA GLY A 6 -3.37 -12.34 12.55
C GLY A 6 -2.17 -11.45 12.87
N LEU A 7 -1.28 -11.24 11.90
CA LEU A 7 -0.16 -10.31 12.07
C LEU A 7 -0.66 -8.88 12.21
N LYS A 8 -0.10 -8.18 13.20
CA LYS A 8 -0.30 -6.75 13.41
C LYS A 8 0.79 -5.91 12.76
N TYR A 9 2.00 -6.46 12.65
CA TYR A 9 3.18 -5.78 12.13
C TYR A 9 3.75 -6.64 11.01
N LEU A 10 3.86 -6.06 9.82
CA LEU A 10 4.49 -6.71 8.68
C LEU A 10 5.64 -5.83 8.20
N LYS A 11 6.84 -6.39 8.22
CA LYS A 11 8.06 -5.73 7.78
C LYS A 11 8.78 -6.60 6.77
N PHE A 12 8.87 -6.10 5.54
CA PHE A 12 9.59 -6.83 4.50
C PHE A 12 11.11 -6.79 4.65
N SER A 13 11.64 -5.83 5.42
CA SER A 13 13.06 -5.81 5.79
C SER A 13 13.46 -6.99 6.68
N GLU A 14 12.51 -7.56 7.42
CA GLU A 14 12.72 -8.71 8.31
C GLU A 14 12.46 -10.05 7.60
N ASP A 15 11.75 -10.05 6.47
CA ASP A 15 11.50 -11.24 5.64
C ASP A 15 11.67 -10.97 4.13
N PRO A 16 12.91 -11.10 3.62
CA PRO A 16 13.20 -10.92 2.19
C PRO A 16 12.55 -11.97 1.29
N GLU A 17 12.26 -13.18 1.79
CA GLU A 17 11.61 -14.22 0.99
C GLU A 17 10.16 -13.84 0.68
N LEU A 18 9.47 -13.24 1.66
CA LEU A 18 8.14 -12.69 1.46
C LEU A 18 8.16 -11.53 0.46
N ALA A 19 9.14 -10.63 0.55
CA ALA A 19 9.30 -9.52 -0.40
C ALA A 19 9.46 -10.04 -1.84
N ASN A 20 10.26 -11.08 -2.04
CA ASN A 20 10.48 -11.69 -3.36
C ASN A 20 9.24 -12.39 -3.93
N ARG A 21 8.36 -12.89 -3.05
CA ARG A 21 7.12 -13.56 -3.44
C ARG A 21 5.92 -12.62 -3.51
N TRP A 22 6.11 -11.35 -3.18
CA TRP A 22 5.03 -10.38 -3.17
C TRP A 22 4.50 -10.16 -4.58
N ASN A 23 3.22 -10.45 -4.77
CA ASN A 23 2.53 -10.25 -6.03
C ASN A 23 1.14 -9.70 -5.74
N ILE A 24 0.86 -8.48 -6.18
CA ILE A 24 -0.44 -7.84 -5.97
C ILE A 24 -1.61 -8.58 -6.63
N ARG A 25 -1.35 -9.39 -7.67
CA ARG A 25 -2.36 -10.23 -8.35
C ARG A 25 -2.60 -11.54 -7.64
N ASN A 26 -1.60 -12.04 -6.93
CA ASN A 26 -1.68 -13.27 -6.17
C ASN A 26 -0.92 -13.09 -4.86
N PRO A 27 -1.45 -12.28 -3.91
CA PRO A 27 -0.79 -12.07 -2.64
C PRO A 27 -0.68 -13.43 -1.94
N PRO A 28 0.39 -13.68 -1.18
CA PRO A 28 0.55 -14.97 -0.53
C PRO A 28 -0.69 -15.30 0.32
N GLU A 29 -1.34 -16.43 0.03
CA GLU A 29 -2.67 -16.83 0.56
C GLU A 29 -2.81 -16.81 2.09
N PHE A 30 -1.69 -16.72 2.79
CA PHE A 30 -1.58 -16.80 4.23
C PHE A 30 -1.50 -15.44 4.94
N ILE A 31 -1.60 -14.31 4.22
CA ILE A 31 -1.58 -12.97 4.83
C ILE A 31 -3.02 -12.48 5.02
N ASP A 32 -3.44 -12.36 6.27
CA ASP A 32 -4.69 -11.69 6.64
C ASP A 32 -4.43 -10.20 6.92
N PHE A 33 -4.69 -9.36 5.92
CA PHE A 33 -4.50 -7.91 6.00
C PHE A 33 -5.48 -7.21 6.96
N LYS A 34 -6.57 -7.86 7.38
CA LYS A 34 -7.62 -7.23 8.19
C LYS A 34 -7.14 -6.80 9.57
N ASN A 35 -6.14 -7.50 10.10
CA ASN A 35 -5.61 -7.26 11.45
C ASN A 35 -4.32 -6.42 11.44
N LEU A 36 -3.82 -6.04 10.26
CA LEU A 36 -2.55 -5.35 10.13
C LEU A 36 -2.68 -3.90 10.60
N GLU A 37 -1.81 -3.52 11.53
CA GLU A 37 -1.75 -2.17 12.12
C GLU A 37 -0.51 -1.40 11.63
N PHE A 38 0.53 -2.10 11.18
CA PHE A 38 1.77 -1.53 10.66
C PHE A 38 2.26 -2.31 9.44
N LEU A 39 2.62 -1.59 8.38
CA LEU A 39 3.20 -2.14 7.15
C LEU A 39 4.47 -1.38 6.78
N GLU A 40 5.61 -2.06 6.74
CA GLU A 40 6.86 -1.52 6.20
C GLU A 40 7.24 -2.25 4.92
N VAL A 41 7.40 -1.47 3.86
CA VAL A 41 7.90 -1.85 2.54
C VAL A 41 9.27 -1.24 2.36
N CYS A 42 10.32 -2.06 2.42
CA CYS A 42 11.69 -1.60 2.29
C CYS A 42 12.41 -2.39 1.21
N ASN A 43 13.08 -1.70 0.29
CA ASN A 43 13.90 -2.32 -0.76
C ASN A 43 13.12 -3.35 -1.60
N PHE A 44 11.85 -3.07 -1.90
CA PHE A 44 11.10 -3.85 -2.88
C PHE A 44 11.81 -3.74 -4.22
N GLY A 45 12.25 -4.89 -4.75
CA GLY A 45 13.16 -4.95 -5.89
C GLY A 45 12.69 -4.16 -7.10
N ASN A 46 13.59 -3.94 -8.06
CA ASN A 46 13.43 -3.02 -9.19
C ASN A 46 12.24 -3.31 -10.15
N LEU A 47 11.46 -4.36 -9.91
CA LEU A 47 10.34 -4.77 -10.76
C LEU A 47 8.98 -4.28 -10.27
N ILE A 48 8.88 -3.79 -9.03
CA ILE A 48 7.59 -3.42 -8.43
C ILE A 48 7.30 -1.93 -8.65
N ARG A 49 6.27 -1.67 -9.47
CA ARG A 49 5.76 -0.31 -9.73
C ARG A 49 4.64 0.12 -8.78
N CYS A 50 4.03 -0.83 -8.08
CA CYS A 50 3.00 -0.57 -7.08
C CYS A 50 2.97 -1.61 -5.96
N ILE A 51 2.65 -1.16 -4.73
CA ILE A 51 2.70 -2.02 -3.53
C ILE A 51 1.37 -2.76 -3.34
N LEU A 52 0.26 -2.07 -3.52
CA LEU A 52 -1.08 -2.56 -3.23
C LEU A 52 -1.99 -2.40 -4.44
N ASN A 53 -2.91 -3.35 -4.62
CA ASN A 53 -4.10 -3.10 -5.41
C ASN A 53 -5.23 -2.53 -4.52
N LEU A 54 -6.29 -2.02 -5.14
CA LEU A 54 -7.42 -1.42 -4.43
C LEU A 54 -8.12 -2.39 -3.45
N SER A 55 -8.22 -3.67 -3.79
CA SER A 55 -8.81 -4.70 -2.93
C SER A 55 -7.99 -4.90 -1.65
N MET A 56 -6.66 -4.99 -1.79
CA MET A 56 -5.73 -5.09 -0.66
C MET A 56 -5.80 -3.85 0.21
N ALA A 57 -5.78 -2.66 -0.39
CA ALA A 57 -5.88 -1.40 0.35
C ALA A 57 -7.19 -1.28 1.13
N SER A 58 -8.29 -1.77 0.56
CA SER A 58 -9.60 -1.83 1.23
C SER A 58 -9.63 -2.83 2.39
N SER A 59 -8.85 -3.92 2.28
CA SER A 59 -8.76 -4.94 3.35
C SER A 59 -7.93 -4.48 4.56
N LEU A 60 -7.06 -3.49 4.39
CA LEU A 60 -6.18 -2.89 5.40
C LEU A 60 -6.92 -1.89 6.29
N SER A 61 -8.07 -2.29 6.84
CA SER A 61 -8.97 -1.42 7.58
C SER A 61 -8.43 -0.98 8.95
N ARG A 62 -7.44 -1.70 9.49
CA ARG A 62 -6.80 -1.42 10.79
C ARG A 62 -5.42 -0.78 10.69
N LEU A 63 -4.95 -0.53 9.47
CA LEU A 63 -3.62 0.01 9.25
C LEU A 63 -3.50 1.40 9.86
N GLN A 64 -2.53 1.58 10.75
CA GLN A 64 -2.24 2.84 11.43
C GLN A 64 -0.97 3.49 10.90
N VAL A 65 0.01 2.69 10.48
CA VAL A 65 1.29 3.19 9.98
C VAL A 65 1.69 2.46 8.72
N LEU A 66 2.07 3.23 7.70
CA LEU A 66 2.65 2.75 6.45
C LEU A 66 4.04 3.36 6.27
N GLU A 67 5.07 2.52 6.19
CA GLU A 67 6.43 2.94 5.87
C GLU A 67 6.86 2.39 4.52
N ILE A 68 7.41 3.25 3.67
CA ILE A 68 7.90 2.91 2.33
C ILE A 68 9.31 3.48 2.21
N LYS A 69 10.31 2.62 2.07
CA LYS A 69 11.71 2.99 2.11
C LYS A 69 12.47 2.38 0.94
N ARG A 70 13.33 3.15 0.28
CA ARG A 70 14.31 2.66 -0.72
C ARG A 70 13.67 1.86 -1.86
N CYS A 71 12.49 2.28 -2.32
CA CYS A 71 11.76 1.62 -3.41
C CYS A 71 11.92 2.42 -4.70
N ASN A 72 13.03 2.20 -5.41
CA ASN A 72 13.46 3.09 -6.50
C ASN A 72 12.53 3.12 -7.70
N ASN A 73 11.89 1.99 -8.06
CA ASN A 73 11.02 1.88 -9.24
C ASN A 73 9.52 1.98 -8.89
N LEU A 74 9.20 2.35 -7.65
CA LEU A 74 7.81 2.46 -7.21
C LEU A 74 7.18 3.71 -7.83
N GLU A 75 6.18 3.54 -8.69
CA GLU A 75 5.50 4.66 -9.35
C GLU A 75 4.27 5.14 -8.55
N ALA A 76 3.53 4.21 -7.93
CA ALA A 76 2.37 4.50 -7.11
C ALA A 76 2.23 3.55 -5.91
N VAL A 77 1.72 4.01 -4.76
CA VAL A 77 1.51 3.12 -3.60
C VAL A 77 0.37 2.13 -3.86
N ILE A 78 -0.76 2.65 -4.34
CA ILE A 78 -1.95 1.87 -4.70
C ILE A 78 -2.21 2.02 -6.20
N MET A 79 -2.45 0.90 -6.88
CA MET A 79 -2.88 0.88 -8.28
C MET A 79 -4.19 0.11 -8.45
N GLU A 80 -5.14 0.71 -9.15
CA GLU A 80 -6.35 0.02 -9.59
C GLU A 80 -6.05 -0.75 -10.90
N GLU A 81 -6.17 -2.08 -10.87
CA GLU A 81 -5.83 -2.90 -12.04
C GLU A 81 -7.01 -3.21 -12.96
N GLU A 82 -8.24 -3.09 -12.47
CA GLU A 82 -9.48 -3.42 -13.19
C GLU A 82 -10.52 -2.32 -12.98
N ALA A 83 -11.15 -1.89 -14.07
CA ALA A 83 -12.28 -0.99 -14.02
C ALA A 83 -13.44 -1.67 -13.27
N ARG A 84 -13.74 -1.20 -12.05
CA ARG A 84 -15.01 -1.57 -11.42
C ARG A 84 -16.13 -0.96 -12.27
N GLU A 85 -17.06 -1.81 -12.70
CA GLU A 85 -18.37 -1.34 -13.13
C GLU A 85 -18.91 -0.47 -12.00
N THR A 86 -19.15 0.79 -12.32
CA THR A 86 -19.53 1.86 -11.40
C THR A 86 -20.68 1.43 -10.49
N THR A 87 -20.38 0.94 -9.30
CA THR A 87 -21.24 1.15 -8.15
C THR A 87 -20.64 2.33 -7.40
N ASP A 88 -21.49 3.30 -7.11
CA ASP A 88 -21.22 4.56 -6.40
C ASP A 88 -20.80 4.34 -4.92
N ASP A 89 -20.20 3.18 -4.64
CA ASP A 89 -19.77 2.76 -3.32
C ASP A 89 -18.45 3.45 -3.03
N LYS A 90 -18.52 4.43 -2.14
CA LYS A 90 -17.36 5.15 -1.61
C LYS A 90 -16.37 4.16 -0.99
N ILE A 91 -15.36 3.74 -1.76
CA ILE A 91 -14.33 2.82 -1.30
C ILE A 91 -13.48 3.55 -0.26
N THR A 92 -13.52 3.06 0.97
CA THR A 92 -12.72 3.61 2.06
C THR A 92 -11.44 2.79 2.20
N ILE A 93 -10.30 3.43 1.94
CA ILE A 93 -8.96 2.86 2.15
C ILE A 93 -8.35 3.42 3.43
N PHE A 94 -7.72 2.55 4.21
CA PHE A 94 -7.01 2.88 5.45
C PHE A 94 -7.75 3.86 6.41
N PRO A 95 -8.98 3.55 6.86
CA PRO A 95 -9.77 4.44 7.70
C PRO A 95 -9.13 4.78 9.05
N LEU A 96 -8.12 4.01 9.49
CA LEU A 96 -7.40 4.21 10.75
C LEU A 96 -5.95 4.68 10.57
N LEU A 97 -5.57 5.09 9.37
CA LEU A 97 -4.19 5.50 9.07
C LEU A 97 -3.83 6.79 9.79
N LYS A 98 -2.75 6.75 10.56
CA LYS A 98 -2.24 7.87 11.36
C LYS A 98 -0.88 8.35 10.93
N SER A 99 -0.17 7.61 10.08
CA SER A 99 1.17 7.99 9.63
C SER A 99 1.53 7.30 8.34
N ILE A 100 2.11 8.06 7.41
CA ILE A 100 2.78 7.54 6.23
C ILE A 100 4.20 8.10 6.23
N VAL A 101 5.19 7.22 6.10
CA VAL A 101 6.60 7.57 5.96
C VAL A 101 7.06 7.10 4.59
N ILE A 102 7.60 8.01 3.78
CA ILE A 102 8.16 7.69 2.47
C ILE A 102 9.59 8.25 2.44
N GLU A 103 10.56 7.38 2.17
CA GLU A 103 11.99 7.68 2.18
C GLU A 103 12.67 7.01 0.98
N ASP A 104 13.58 7.71 0.30
CA ASP A 104 14.37 7.16 -0.82
C ASP A 104 13.51 6.46 -1.91
N CYS A 105 12.39 7.08 -2.32
CA CYS A 105 11.50 6.57 -3.36
C CYS A 105 11.41 7.55 -4.55
N PRO A 106 12.49 7.69 -5.35
CA PRO A 106 12.62 8.75 -6.36
C PRO A 106 11.57 8.71 -7.47
N ASP A 107 11.11 7.52 -7.89
CA ASP A 107 10.13 7.38 -8.98
C ASP A 107 8.67 7.44 -8.50
N LEU A 108 8.42 7.64 -7.20
CA LEU A 108 7.05 7.70 -6.67
C LEU A 108 6.37 8.99 -7.12
N ARG A 109 5.33 8.84 -7.94
CA ARG A 109 4.58 9.96 -8.54
C ARG A 109 3.25 10.22 -7.87
N SER A 110 2.59 9.17 -7.37
CA SER A 110 1.29 9.30 -6.72
C SER A 110 1.08 8.30 -5.59
N PHE A 111 0.21 8.63 -4.64
CA PHE A 111 -0.21 7.67 -3.63
C PHE A 111 -1.24 6.68 -4.19
N TYR A 112 -2.15 7.17 -5.04
CA TYR A 112 -3.18 6.39 -5.72
C TYR A 112 -3.08 6.62 -7.23
N SER A 113 -3.16 5.54 -8.02
CA SER A 113 -3.23 5.61 -9.48
C SER A 113 -4.40 4.78 -10.00
N ASP A 114 -5.33 5.44 -10.66
CA ASP A 114 -6.35 4.84 -11.51
C ASP A 114 -5.78 4.71 -12.93
N LYS A 115 -6.03 3.60 -13.62
CA LYS A 115 -5.61 3.42 -15.03
C LYS A 115 -6.48 4.20 -16.01
N ASP A 116 -7.70 4.59 -15.61
CA ASP A 116 -8.69 5.19 -16.50
C ASP A 116 -8.95 6.68 -16.23
N LYS A 117 -8.40 7.26 -15.15
CA LYS A 117 -8.53 8.70 -14.86
C LYS A 117 -7.19 9.30 -14.41
N GLN A 118 -6.65 10.21 -15.23
CA GLN A 118 -5.62 11.13 -14.75
C GLN A 118 -6.19 11.97 -13.60
N ALA A 119 -5.54 11.85 -12.44
CA ALA A 119 -5.74 12.65 -11.24
C ALA A 119 -7.16 12.64 -10.66
N ILE A 120 -7.39 11.74 -9.69
CA ILE A 120 -8.31 12.06 -8.59
C ILE A 120 -7.47 12.76 -7.54
N ILE A 121 -7.62 14.09 -7.45
CA ILE A 121 -7.19 14.84 -6.28
C ILE A 121 -7.93 14.22 -5.10
N ALA A 122 -7.20 13.73 -4.11
CA ALA A 122 -7.80 13.37 -2.84
C ALA A 122 -8.42 14.66 -2.27
N GLU A 123 -9.73 14.80 -2.35
CA GLU A 123 -10.46 15.76 -1.52
C GLU A 123 -10.37 15.22 -0.09
N GLY A 124 -9.28 15.60 0.57
CA GLY A 124 -9.08 15.35 1.98
C GLY A 124 -10.20 16.03 2.75
N ASN A 125 -11.02 15.23 3.43
CA ASN A 125 -11.63 15.73 4.65
C ASN A 125 -10.49 16.20 5.56
N ASN A 126 -10.63 17.41 6.08
CA ASN A 126 -9.60 18.23 6.75
C ASN A 126 -9.09 17.69 8.10
N ASP A 127 -8.89 16.39 8.22
CA ASP A 127 -8.14 15.78 9.31
C ASP A 127 -7.58 14.48 8.75
N LEU A 128 -6.33 14.49 8.29
CA LEU A 128 -5.39 13.37 8.43
C LEU A 128 -4.01 13.82 7.95
N THR A 129 -3.20 14.13 8.95
CA THR A 129 -1.80 13.72 9.10
C THR A 129 -0.76 14.33 8.17
N SER A 130 0.23 14.97 8.79
CA SER A 130 1.52 15.35 8.22
C SER A 130 2.09 14.27 7.30
N PHE A 131 1.99 14.48 5.99
CA PHE A 131 2.77 13.75 5.00
C PHE A 131 4.21 14.23 5.13
N PHE A 132 5.04 13.54 5.91
CA PHE A 132 6.48 13.77 5.86
C PHE A 132 7.02 13.06 4.63
N CYS A 133 6.92 13.75 3.49
CA CYS A 133 7.66 13.40 2.28
C CYS A 133 9.07 13.99 2.44
N TYR A 134 10.02 13.20 2.92
CA TYR A 134 11.42 13.55 2.82
C TYR A 134 11.86 13.16 1.41
N LYS A 135 11.94 14.15 0.52
CA LYS A 135 12.65 14.03 -0.75
C LYS A 135 14.16 14.04 -0.52
#